data_AF-A0A5N9ECX6-F1
#
_entry.id   AF-A0A5N9ECX6-F1
#
_cell.length_a   1.000
_cell.length_b   1.000
_cell.length_c   1.000
_cell.angle_alpha   90.00
_cell.angle_beta   90.00
_cell.angle_gamma   90.00
#
_symmetry.space_group_name_H-M   'P 1'
#
loop_
_entity.id
_entity.type
_entity.pdbx_description
1 polymer ?
#
loop_
_entity_poly.entity_id
_entity_poly.type
_entity_poly.pdbx_seq_one_letter_code
_entity_poly.pdbx_strand_id
1 'polypeptide(L)'
;MKVTEKIKELGNCIELVSIDPHFHEVSTGLFRKGNILTVWSYSKIQGIEKRIEQIRDRCCKLGDLIANPERYDQMQLATSINLDLPLRFMFTSAIEKPPDGLIPTGEITSPDTKTKLIFKISRENLEQETVYSVSVEGVHERSEMRIRAVVGGFMKYGGCDRIAPNKFKFPDGGEYNKFVRLLLPYARNISAVEDMLTESDMAGQMTTQTLGFSQT
;
A
#
# COMPACT_ATOMS: atom_id res chain seq x y z
N MET A 1 31.79 5.65 -14.53
CA MET A 1 31.48 5.12 -13.19
C MET A 1 31.36 3.60 -13.29
N LYS A 2 31.99 2.85 -12.40
CA LYS A 2 31.86 1.38 -12.38
C LYS A 2 30.50 0.99 -11.80
N VAL A 3 29.89 -0.09 -12.31
CA VAL A 3 28.58 -0.58 -11.84
C VAL A 3 28.58 -0.82 -10.33
N THR A 4 29.67 -1.36 -9.79
CA THR A 4 29.85 -1.62 -8.36
C THR A 4 29.88 -0.35 -7.49
N GLU A 5 30.40 0.76 -8.00
CA GLU A 5 30.37 2.05 -7.31
C GLU A 5 28.92 2.58 -7.27
N LYS A 6 28.20 2.44 -8.38
CA LYS A 6 26.81 2.89 -8.47
C LYS A 6 25.87 2.10 -7.57
N ILE A 7 26.04 0.78 -7.47
CA ILE A 7 25.26 -0.04 -6.54
C ILE A 7 25.46 0.40 -5.09
N LYS A 8 26.70 0.72 -4.68
CA LYS A 8 26.98 1.24 -3.34
C LYS A 8 26.37 2.63 -3.09
N GLU A 9 26.28 3.46 -4.12
CA GLU A 9 25.59 4.76 -4.05
C GLU A 9 24.08 4.57 -3.85
N LEU A 10 23.45 3.73 -4.68
CA LEU A 10 22.01 3.50 -4.72
C LEU A 10 21.47 2.78 -3.48
N GLY A 11 22.23 1.84 -2.92
CA GLY A 11 21.77 1.00 -1.81
C GLY A 11 20.96 -0.21 -2.28
N ASN A 12 19.94 -0.57 -1.51
CA ASN A 12 19.16 -1.79 -1.74
C ASN A 12 18.09 -1.56 -2.81
N CYS A 13 17.97 -2.47 -3.77
CA CYS A 13 16.86 -2.44 -4.73
C CYS A 13 15.57 -2.88 -4.03
N ILE A 14 14.57 -2.00 -3.99
CA ILE A 14 13.24 -2.28 -3.44
C ILE A 14 12.35 -2.90 -4.52
N GLU A 15 12.37 -2.35 -5.73
CA GLU A 15 11.54 -2.82 -6.85
C GLU A 15 12.23 -2.57 -8.18
N LEU A 16 12.00 -3.44 -9.16
CA LEU A 16 12.48 -3.30 -10.53
C LEU A 16 11.33 -3.56 -11.50
N VAL A 17 10.87 -2.49 -12.17
CA VAL A 17 9.92 -2.62 -13.27
C VAL A 17 10.69 -2.84 -14.55
N SER A 18 10.56 -4.04 -15.13
CA SER A 18 11.37 -4.46 -16.27
C SER A 18 11.07 -3.68 -17.55
N ILE A 19 9.82 -3.22 -17.71
CA ILE A 19 9.35 -2.56 -18.94
C ILE A 19 8.58 -1.31 -18.53
N ASP A 20 9.10 -0.14 -18.92
CA ASP A 20 8.37 1.12 -18.85
C ASP A 20 7.53 1.32 -20.13
N PRO A 21 6.20 1.13 -20.09
CA PRO A 21 5.35 1.22 -21.27
C PRO A 21 5.21 2.66 -21.81
N HIS A 22 5.65 3.66 -21.05
CA HIS A 22 5.57 5.08 -21.44
C HIS A 22 6.93 5.68 -21.80
N PHE A 23 7.99 4.88 -21.83
CA PHE A 23 9.32 5.33 -22.24
C PHE A 23 10.23 4.18 -22.72
N HIS A 24 10.21 3.91 -24.03
CA HIS A 24 11.14 3.01 -24.72
C HIS A 24 11.34 1.62 -24.07
N GLU A 25 10.34 1.11 -23.33
CA GLU A 25 10.37 -0.20 -22.69
C GLU A 25 11.60 -0.45 -21.78
N VAL A 26 12.19 0.62 -21.25
CA VAL A 26 13.40 0.51 -20.43
C VAL A 26 13.07 -0.03 -19.04
N SER A 27 14.01 -0.77 -18.46
CA SER A 27 13.91 -1.17 -17.06
C SER A 27 14.27 -0.02 -16.13
N THR A 28 13.46 0.20 -15.09
CA THR A 28 13.65 1.26 -14.10
C THR A 28 13.45 0.69 -12.70
N GLY A 29 14.39 0.98 -11.80
CA GLY A 29 14.41 0.45 -10.44
C GLY A 29 14.25 1.55 -9.39
N LEU A 30 13.65 1.18 -8.26
CA LEU A 30 13.60 1.97 -7.04
C LEU A 30 14.61 1.42 -6.03
N PHE A 31 15.53 2.27 -5.60
CA PHE A 31 16.58 1.91 -4.65
C PHE A 31 16.41 2.68 -3.35
N ARG A 32 16.79 2.08 -2.22
CA ARG A 32 16.71 2.67 -0.89
C ARG A 32 18.07 2.65 -0.19
N LYS A 33 18.43 3.80 0.38
CA LYS A 33 19.58 3.97 1.28
C LYS A 33 19.17 4.82 2.47
N GLY A 34 18.89 4.17 3.59
CA GLY A 34 18.27 4.82 4.75
C GLY A 34 16.86 5.31 4.38
N ASN A 35 16.61 6.61 4.55
CA ASN A 35 15.35 7.25 4.20
C ASN A 35 15.33 7.86 2.80
N ILE A 36 16.45 7.80 2.06
CA ILE A 36 16.54 8.29 0.69
C ILE A 36 16.14 7.17 -0.27
N LEU A 37 15.25 7.50 -1.18
CA LEU A 37 14.82 6.67 -2.29
C LEU A 37 15.37 7.27 -3.59
N THR A 38 15.95 6.43 -4.45
CA THR A 38 16.51 6.84 -5.74
C THR A 38 15.87 6.03 -6.86
N VAL A 39 15.29 6.71 -7.84
CA VAL A 39 14.77 6.12 -9.07
C VAL A 39 15.91 6.07 -10.09
N TRP A 40 16.23 4.90 -10.63
CA TRP A 40 17.38 4.74 -11.50
C TRP A 40 17.13 3.78 -12.66
N SER A 41 17.68 4.11 -13.82
CA SER A 41 17.81 3.20 -14.97
C SER A 41 19.25 3.20 -15.47
N TYR A 42 19.72 2.04 -15.95
CA TYR A 42 21.01 1.94 -16.61
C TYR A 42 20.95 2.30 -18.11
N SER A 43 19.74 2.59 -18.63
CA SER A 43 19.55 3.03 -20.01
C SER A 43 20.25 4.37 -20.26
N LYS A 44 20.80 4.53 -21.47
CA LYS A 44 21.44 5.77 -21.95
C LYS A 44 20.61 6.49 -23.00
N ILE A 45 19.35 6.07 -23.18
CA ILE A 45 18.46 6.68 -24.18
C ILE A 45 18.20 8.15 -23.80
N GLN A 46 18.26 9.02 -24.81
CA GLN A 46 18.01 10.45 -24.63
C GLN A 46 16.64 10.69 -23.99
N GLY A 47 16.59 11.56 -22.97
CA GLY A 47 15.35 11.89 -22.26
C GLY A 47 15.06 11.03 -21.03
N ILE A 48 15.90 10.03 -20.72
CA ILE A 48 15.71 9.16 -19.55
C ILE A 48 15.66 9.94 -18.23
N GLU A 49 16.45 11.01 -18.08
CA GLU A 49 16.47 11.82 -16.85
C GLU A 49 15.13 12.50 -16.61
N LYS A 50 14.51 13.05 -17.67
CA LYS A 50 13.17 13.64 -17.61
C LYS A 50 12.11 12.59 -17.27
N ARG A 51 12.25 11.37 -17.81
CA ARG A 51 11.35 10.27 -17.45
C ARG A 51 11.50 9.87 -15.98
N ILE A 52 12.73 9.77 -15.49
CA ILE A 52 13.02 9.47 -14.08
C ILE A 52 12.41 10.54 -13.17
N GLU A 53 12.55 11.82 -13.53
CA GLU A 53 11.93 12.93 -12.79
C GLU A 53 10.41 12.80 -12.74
N GLN A 54 9.76 12.51 -13.87
CA GLN A 54 8.31 12.28 -13.92
C GLN A 54 7.88 11.13 -13.02
N ILE A 55 8.64 10.02 -13.01
CA ILE A 55 8.37 8.87 -12.13
C ILE A 55 8.53 9.27 -10.66
N ARG A 56 9.61 9.99 -10.31
CA ARG A 56 9.89 10.48 -8.95
C ARG A 56 8.78 11.41 -8.45
N ASP A 57 8.35 12.35 -9.27
CA ASP A 57 7.25 13.28 -8.92
C ASP A 57 5.93 12.54 -8.76
N ARG A 58 5.67 11.57 -9.62
CA ARG A 58 4.47 10.73 -9.53
C ARG A 58 4.48 9.87 -8.26
N CYS A 59 5.63 9.33 -7.87
CA CYS A 59 5.80 8.65 -6.58
C CYS A 59 5.47 9.58 -5.40
N CYS A 60 5.94 10.83 -5.41
CA CYS A 60 5.63 11.81 -4.36
C CYS A 60 4.14 12.21 -4.31
N LYS A 61 3.41 12.07 -5.42
CA LYS A 61 1.96 12.28 -5.45
C LYS A 61 1.18 11.05 -4.97
N LEU A 62 1.68 9.84 -5.22
CA LEU A 62 1.06 8.56 -4.86
C LEU A 62 1.39 8.09 -3.43
N GLY A 63 2.55 8.48 -2.90
CA GLY A 63 3.03 8.16 -1.57
C GLY A 63 3.31 9.40 -0.75
N ASP A 64 3.38 9.24 0.56
CA ASP A 64 3.69 10.30 1.52
C ASP A 64 5.21 10.55 1.57
N LEU A 65 5.75 10.94 0.41
CA LEU A 65 7.17 11.18 0.15
C LEU A 65 7.40 12.65 -0.21
N ILE A 66 8.62 13.13 0.06
CA ILE A 66 9.06 14.48 -0.26
C ILE A 66 10.14 14.39 -1.33
N ALA A 67 9.96 15.10 -2.43
CA ALA A 67 10.96 15.23 -3.49
C ALA A 67 12.23 15.92 -2.96
N ASN A 68 13.41 15.46 -3.40
CA ASN A 68 14.65 16.21 -3.19
C ASN A 68 14.73 17.32 -4.26
N PRO A 69 14.72 18.63 -3.90
CA PRO A 69 14.75 19.71 -4.87
C PRO A 69 16.08 19.80 -5.65
N GLU A 70 17.16 19.23 -5.13
CA GLU A 70 18.48 19.30 -5.76
C GLU A 70 18.75 18.15 -6.74
N ARG A 71 17.89 17.10 -6.73
CA ARG A 71 18.11 15.88 -7.52
C ARG A 71 16.83 15.37 -8.15
N TYR A 72 16.86 15.24 -9.48
CA TYR A 72 15.72 14.80 -10.28
C TYR A 72 15.29 13.36 -9.97
N ASP A 73 16.23 12.52 -9.49
CA ASP A 73 16.07 11.08 -9.25
C ASP A 73 15.74 10.71 -7.80
N GLN A 74 15.71 11.66 -6.87
CA GLN A 74 15.61 11.36 -5.45
C GLN A 74 14.35 11.89 -4.76
N MET A 75 13.91 11.12 -3.78
CA MET A 75 12.83 11.47 -2.85
C MET A 75 13.13 10.87 -1.47
N GLN A 76 12.45 11.36 -0.45
CA GLN A 76 12.72 11.02 0.95
C GLN A 76 11.45 10.59 1.67
N LEU A 77 11.60 9.54 2.48
CA LEU A 77 10.64 9.14 3.51
C LEU A 77 10.83 10.02 4.76
N ALA A 78 9.74 10.57 5.28
CA ALA A 78 9.76 11.31 6.54
C ALA A 78 9.99 10.39 7.77
N THR A 79 9.88 9.07 7.57
CA THR A 79 9.92 8.06 8.62
C THR A 79 11.00 7.01 8.40
N SER A 80 11.37 6.35 9.50
CA SER A 80 12.25 5.19 9.52
C SER A 80 11.52 3.85 9.47
N ILE A 81 10.18 3.82 9.55
CA ILE A 81 9.44 2.55 9.49
C ILE A 81 9.64 1.85 8.14
N ASN A 82 9.49 0.52 8.13
CA ASN A 82 9.61 -0.24 6.90
C ASN A 82 8.31 -0.15 6.10
N LEU A 83 8.36 0.56 4.98
CA LEU A 83 7.27 0.69 4.00
C LEU A 83 7.65 0.06 2.65
N ASP A 84 8.53 -0.94 2.62
CA ASP A 84 9.04 -1.51 1.36
C ASP A 84 7.91 -2.02 0.46
N LEU A 85 6.91 -2.72 1.00
CA LEU A 85 5.79 -3.23 0.19
C LEU A 85 4.87 -2.10 -0.33
N PRO A 86 4.44 -1.12 0.48
CA PRO A 86 3.79 0.10 -0.03
C PRO A 86 4.61 0.84 -1.10
N LEU A 87 5.92 0.92 -0.94
CA LEU A 87 6.82 1.55 -1.91
C LEU A 87 6.87 0.78 -3.24
N ARG A 88 6.84 -0.56 -3.22
CA ARG A 88 6.74 -1.39 -4.44
C ARG A 88 5.45 -1.10 -5.21
N PHE A 89 4.30 -1.09 -4.52
CA PHE A 89 3.02 -0.77 -5.15
C PHE A 89 3.00 0.64 -5.73
N MET A 90 3.56 1.60 -4.99
CA MET A 90 3.65 3.00 -5.40
C MET A 90 4.48 3.12 -6.67
N PHE A 91 5.68 2.53 -6.68
CA PHE A 91 6.61 2.63 -7.78
C PHE A 91 6.09 1.96 -9.04
N THR A 92 5.55 0.75 -8.91
CA THR A 92 4.91 0.01 -10.01
C THR A 92 3.77 0.85 -10.59
N SER A 93 2.90 1.41 -9.75
CA SER A 93 1.81 2.28 -10.20
C SER A 93 2.29 3.60 -10.81
N ALA A 94 3.46 4.12 -10.41
CA ALA A 94 4.03 5.33 -10.99
C ALA A 94 4.57 5.09 -12.41
N ILE A 95 5.05 3.89 -12.69
CA ILE A 95 5.58 3.52 -14.01
C ILE A 95 4.49 3.04 -14.95
N GLU A 96 3.64 2.10 -14.52
CA GLU A 96 2.68 1.44 -15.40
C GLU A 96 1.51 2.34 -15.82
N LYS A 97 1.10 3.27 -14.95
CA LYS A 97 0.00 4.19 -15.25
C LYS A 97 0.47 5.35 -16.14
N PRO A 98 -0.41 5.89 -17.01
CA PRO A 98 -0.09 7.05 -17.83
C PRO A 98 0.49 8.19 -16.98
N PRO A 99 1.56 8.88 -17.44
CA PRO A 99 2.23 9.93 -16.67
C PRO A 99 1.28 11.06 -16.25
N ASP A 100 0.37 11.43 -17.16
CA ASP A 100 -0.65 12.48 -16.97
C ASP A 100 -1.96 11.92 -16.40
N GLY A 101 -2.00 10.63 -16.06
CA GLY A 101 -3.18 10.00 -15.48
C GLY A 101 -3.52 10.59 -14.11
N LEU A 102 -4.80 10.85 -13.89
CA LEU A 102 -5.30 11.41 -12.64
C LEU A 102 -4.91 10.56 -11.44
N ILE A 103 -4.50 11.24 -10.37
CA ILE A 103 -4.25 10.63 -9.07
C ILE A 103 -5.45 10.96 -8.20
N PRO A 104 -6.17 9.95 -7.67
CA PRO A 104 -7.36 10.20 -6.86
C PRO A 104 -7.01 11.07 -5.64
N THR A 105 -7.81 12.12 -5.41
CA THR A 105 -7.72 13.01 -4.25
C THR A 105 -9.05 13.00 -3.49
N GLY A 106 -9.11 13.70 -2.35
CA GLY A 106 -10.34 13.84 -1.55
C GLY A 106 -10.56 12.70 -0.55
N GLU A 107 -11.78 12.16 -0.49
CA GLU A 107 -12.12 11.04 0.38
C GLU A 107 -11.39 9.76 -0.06
N ILE A 108 -10.95 8.94 0.91
CA ILE A 108 -10.31 7.66 0.64
C ILE A 108 -11.42 6.61 0.55
N THR A 109 -11.76 6.23 -0.68
CA THR A 109 -12.82 5.27 -0.94
C THR A 109 -12.41 4.22 -1.97
N SER A 110 -13.04 3.06 -1.91
CA SER A 110 -12.91 2.04 -2.94
C SER A 110 -14.17 1.18 -2.95
N PRO A 111 -14.78 0.90 -4.13
CA PRO A 111 -15.89 -0.04 -4.20
C PRO A 111 -15.44 -1.40 -3.69
N ASP A 112 -16.35 -2.25 -3.27
CA ASP A 112 -16.05 -3.65 -3.04
C ASP A 112 -16.00 -4.42 -4.38
N THR A 113 -15.12 -5.42 -4.51
CA THR A 113 -15.08 -6.29 -5.69
C THR A 113 -16.18 -7.35 -5.69
N LYS A 114 -16.71 -7.74 -4.53
CA LYS A 114 -17.68 -8.85 -4.42
C LYS A 114 -19.10 -8.42 -4.08
N THR A 115 -19.30 -7.17 -3.66
CA THR A 115 -20.60 -6.66 -3.23
C THR A 115 -20.83 -5.25 -3.77
N LYS A 116 -21.99 -4.66 -3.46
CA LYS A 116 -22.30 -3.27 -3.77
C LYS A 116 -21.84 -2.27 -2.70
N LEU A 117 -21.08 -2.74 -1.69
CA LEU A 117 -20.53 -1.85 -0.66
C LEU A 117 -19.47 -0.93 -1.25
N ILE A 118 -19.33 0.25 -0.65
CA ILE A 118 -18.23 1.18 -0.91
C ILE A 118 -17.48 1.36 0.41
N PHE A 119 -16.21 0.95 0.46
CA PHE A 119 -15.37 1.20 1.62
C PHE A 119 -15.00 2.68 1.70
N LYS A 120 -15.02 3.21 2.91
CA LYS A 120 -14.54 4.55 3.26
C LYS A 120 -13.51 4.44 4.37
N ILE A 121 -12.47 5.26 4.28
CA ILE A 121 -11.49 5.42 5.36
C ILE A 121 -11.54 6.84 5.87
N SER A 122 -11.82 6.98 7.16
CA SER A 122 -11.64 8.21 7.91
C SER A 122 -10.41 8.11 8.81
N ARG A 123 -9.95 9.24 9.33
CA ARG A 123 -8.82 9.33 10.25
C ARG A 123 -9.18 10.16 11.47
N GLU A 124 -8.65 9.77 12.61
CA GLU A 124 -8.75 10.46 13.89
C GLU A 124 -7.34 10.65 14.44
N ASN A 125 -7.00 11.86 14.86
CA ASN A 125 -5.72 12.13 15.53
C ASN A 125 -5.96 12.00 17.05
N LEU A 126 -5.39 10.97 17.66
CA LEU A 126 -5.49 10.68 19.09
C LEU A 126 -4.08 10.70 19.68
N GLU A 127 -3.83 11.56 20.67
CA GLU A 127 -2.59 11.54 21.46
C GLU A 127 -1.29 11.50 20.62
N GLN A 128 -1.24 12.29 19.53
CA GLN A 128 -0.14 12.37 18.55
C GLN A 128 -0.01 11.19 17.57
N GLU A 129 -0.93 10.23 17.62
CA GLU A 129 -1.03 9.15 16.63
C GLU A 129 -2.22 9.36 15.70
N THR A 130 -2.07 8.96 14.44
CA THR A 130 -3.18 8.89 13.49
C THR A 130 -3.75 7.47 13.46
N VAL A 131 -5.01 7.35 13.86
CA VAL A 131 -5.78 6.11 13.76
C VAL A 131 -6.73 6.21 12.57
N TYR A 132 -6.69 5.19 11.72
CA TYR A 132 -7.57 5.05 10.57
C TYR A 132 -8.75 4.15 10.89
N SER A 133 -9.95 4.60 10.53
CA SER A 133 -11.20 3.87 10.71
C SER A 133 -11.78 3.46 9.36
N VAL A 134 -12.12 2.18 9.21
CA VAL A 134 -12.75 1.62 8.01
C VAL A 134 -14.26 1.52 8.24
N SER A 135 -15.03 2.08 7.31
CA SER A 135 -16.49 1.97 7.27
C SER A 135 -16.96 1.61 5.86
N VAL A 136 -18.26 1.35 5.71
CA VAL A 136 -18.88 1.07 4.41
C VAL A 136 -20.13 1.89 4.19
N GLU A 137 -20.38 2.22 2.93
CA GLU A 137 -21.69 2.66 2.45
C GLU A 137 -22.39 1.54 1.69
N GLY A 138 -23.72 1.50 1.80
CA GLY A 138 -24.56 0.44 1.25
C GLY A 138 -24.98 -0.59 2.29
N VAL A 139 -25.73 -1.61 1.84
CA VAL A 139 -26.30 -2.64 2.71
C VAL A 139 -25.84 -4.01 2.23
N HIS A 140 -25.28 -4.80 3.15
CA HIS A 140 -24.92 -6.20 2.92
C HIS A 140 -24.90 -6.93 4.27
N GLU A 141 -25.34 -8.18 4.31
CA GLU A 141 -25.42 -8.97 5.55
C GLU A 141 -24.04 -9.20 6.21
N ARG A 142 -22.97 -9.21 5.39
CA ARG A 142 -21.58 -9.43 5.83
C ARG A 142 -20.73 -8.16 5.93
N SER A 143 -21.32 -6.97 6.04
CA SER A 143 -20.56 -5.70 6.07
C SER A 143 -19.44 -5.68 7.12
N GLU A 144 -19.72 -6.10 8.34
CA GLU A 144 -18.73 -6.16 9.43
C GLU A 144 -17.57 -7.11 9.13
N MET A 145 -17.86 -8.25 8.49
CA MET A 145 -16.84 -9.20 8.05
C MET A 145 -15.93 -8.57 7.00
N ARG A 146 -16.53 -7.85 6.04
CA ARG A 146 -15.79 -7.17 4.97
C ARG A 146 -14.91 -6.03 5.49
N ILE A 147 -15.37 -5.27 6.49
CA ILE A 147 -14.58 -4.25 7.18
C ILE A 147 -13.34 -4.88 7.84
N ARG A 148 -13.54 -5.96 8.62
CA ARG A 148 -12.43 -6.70 9.26
C ARG A 148 -11.41 -7.22 8.24
N ALA A 149 -11.88 -7.62 7.06
CA ALA A 149 -11.00 -8.07 5.99
C ALA A 149 -10.11 -6.96 5.43
N VAL A 150 -10.68 -5.78 5.17
CA VAL A 150 -9.91 -4.60 4.74
C VAL A 150 -8.86 -4.23 5.78
N VAL A 151 -9.22 -4.21 7.06
CA VAL A 151 -8.28 -3.95 8.16
C VAL A 151 -7.15 -4.98 8.15
N GLY A 152 -7.47 -6.27 8.03
CA GLY A 152 -6.46 -7.33 7.85
C GLY A 152 -5.52 -7.10 6.66
N GLY A 153 -5.99 -6.41 5.62
CA GLY A 153 -5.16 -6.06 4.49
C GLY A 153 -4.19 -4.92 4.69
N PHE A 154 -4.53 -3.97 5.54
CA PHE A 154 -3.57 -2.95 5.94
C PHE A 154 -2.44 -3.55 6.79
N MET A 155 -2.71 -4.57 7.60
CA MET A 155 -1.64 -5.33 8.27
C MET A 155 -0.73 -6.02 7.25
N LYS A 156 -1.32 -6.75 6.30
CA LYS A 156 -0.57 -7.54 5.32
C LYS A 156 0.25 -6.69 4.35
N TYR A 157 -0.33 -5.63 3.81
CA TYR A 157 0.26 -4.84 2.73
C TYR A 157 0.89 -3.53 3.20
N GLY A 158 0.41 -2.96 4.30
CA GLY A 158 0.88 -1.70 4.87
C GLY A 158 1.84 -1.84 6.03
N GLY A 159 1.96 -3.04 6.64
CA GLY A 159 2.69 -3.21 7.89
C GLY A 159 2.05 -2.46 9.06
N CYS A 160 0.74 -2.21 8.99
CA CYS A 160 -0.01 -1.52 10.03
C CYS A 160 -0.27 -2.40 11.24
N ASP A 161 -0.56 -1.77 12.37
CA ASP A 161 -1.03 -2.43 13.59
C ASP A 161 -2.55 -2.34 13.72
N ARG A 162 -3.16 -3.44 14.20
CA ARG A 162 -4.60 -3.47 14.50
C ARG A 162 -4.87 -2.76 15.82
N ILE A 163 -5.83 -1.84 15.82
CA ILE A 163 -6.32 -1.18 17.04
C ILE A 163 -7.71 -1.70 17.43
N ALA A 164 -8.56 -1.93 16.44
CA ALA A 164 -9.89 -2.48 16.63
C ALA A 164 -10.29 -3.31 15.38
N PRO A 165 -11.42 -4.04 15.40
CA PRO A 165 -11.91 -4.76 14.23
C PRO A 165 -12.06 -3.89 12.96
N ASN A 166 -12.34 -2.61 13.14
CA ASN A 166 -12.49 -1.61 12.08
C ASN A 166 -11.43 -0.50 12.11
N LYS A 167 -10.39 -0.59 12.95
CA LYS A 167 -9.36 0.46 13.09
C LYS A 167 -7.94 -0.07 13.01
N PHE A 168 -7.05 0.70 12.41
CA PHE A 168 -5.62 0.41 12.31
C PHE A 168 -4.79 1.69 12.41
N LYS A 169 -3.49 1.55 12.67
CA LYS A 169 -2.51 2.66 12.63
C LYS A 169 -1.18 2.19 12.04
N PHE A 170 -0.33 3.13 11.65
CA PHE A 170 1.07 2.80 11.35
C PHE A 170 1.88 2.65 12.64
N PRO A 171 2.95 1.84 12.66
CA PRO A 171 3.69 1.52 13.89
C PRO A 171 4.32 2.73 14.60
N ASP A 172 4.63 3.79 13.85
CA ASP A 172 5.16 5.06 14.39
C ASP A 172 4.07 6.09 14.70
N GLY A 173 2.79 5.72 14.55
CA GLY A 173 1.65 6.62 14.73
C GLY A 173 1.52 7.70 13.66
N GLY A 174 2.35 7.68 12.60
CA GLY A 174 2.36 8.73 11.59
C GLY A 174 1.13 8.74 10.67
N GLU A 175 0.93 9.89 10.03
CA GLU A 175 -0.11 10.09 9.02
C GLU A 175 0.41 9.78 7.61
N TYR A 176 -0.15 8.77 6.96
CA TYR A 176 0.25 8.29 5.62
C TYR A 176 -0.96 8.11 4.69
N ASN A 177 -1.71 9.19 4.47
CA ASN A 177 -2.98 9.14 3.74
C ASN A 177 -2.83 8.68 2.28
N LYS A 178 -1.74 9.05 1.61
CA LYS A 178 -1.51 8.66 0.22
C LYS A 178 -1.21 7.17 0.13
N PHE A 179 -0.41 6.63 1.05
CA PHE A 179 -0.21 5.18 1.15
C PHE A 179 -1.50 4.44 1.49
N VAL A 180 -2.31 4.95 2.42
CA VAL A 180 -3.60 4.33 2.75
C VAL A 180 -4.52 4.27 1.52
N ARG A 181 -4.58 5.37 0.75
CA ARG A 181 -5.33 5.43 -0.51
C ARG A 181 -4.81 4.44 -1.55
N LEU A 182 -3.48 4.38 -1.72
CA LEU A 182 -2.82 3.50 -2.67
C LEU A 182 -3.06 2.03 -2.34
N LEU A 183 -3.07 1.69 -1.05
CA LEU A 183 -3.18 0.31 -0.56
C LEU A 183 -4.62 -0.19 -0.49
N LEU A 184 -5.61 0.68 -0.28
CA LEU A 184 -7.02 0.27 -0.12
C LEU A 184 -7.53 -0.69 -1.22
N PRO A 185 -7.25 -0.46 -2.53
CA PRO A 185 -7.66 -1.40 -3.58
C PRO A 185 -7.11 -2.82 -3.43
N TYR A 186 -5.93 -2.97 -2.80
CA TYR A 186 -5.30 -4.25 -2.51
C TYR A 186 -5.80 -4.82 -1.18
N ALA A 187 -5.90 -3.98 -0.15
CA ALA A 187 -6.36 -4.37 1.18
C ALA A 187 -7.79 -4.93 1.18
N ARG A 188 -8.68 -4.41 0.32
CA ARG A 188 -10.05 -4.94 0.15
C ARG A 188 -10.12 -6.30 -0.54
N ASN A 189 -9.07 -6.69 -1.27
CA ASN A 189 -9.06 -7.86 -2.14
C ASN A 189 -8.39 -9.07 -1.48
N ILE A 190 -8.58 -9.23 -0.17
CA ILE A 190 -8.01 -10.33 0.57
C ILE A 190 -9.01 -11.47 0.64
N SER A 191 -8.76 -12.47 -0.20
CA SER A 191 -9.31 -13.82 -0.08
C SER A 191 -8.91 -14.48 1.25
N ALA A 192 -7.72 -14.19 1.79
CA ALA A 192 -7.18 -14.85 2.99
C ALA A 192 -7.95 -14.57 4.30
N VAL A 193 -8.78 -13.52 4.36
CA VAL A 193 -9.64 -13.28 5.51
C VAL A 193 -10.87 -14.17 5.43
N GLU A 194 -11.28 -14.60 4.24
CA GLU A 194 -12.25 -15.69 4.12
C GLU A 194 -11.64 -16.98 4.65
N ASP A 195 -10.43 -17.39 4.23
CA ASP A 195 -9.81 -18.64 4.71
C ASP A 195 -9.72 -18.72 6.25
N MET A 196 -9.18 -17.69 6.91
CA MET A 196 -9.13 -17.61 8.39
C MET A 196 -10.53 -17.53 9.05
N LEU A 197 -11.54 -16.99 8.37
CA LEU A 197 -12.89 -16.87 8.92
C LEU A 197 -13.77 -18.08 8.63
N THR A 198 -13.60 -18.79 7.51
CA THR A 198 -14.17 -20.13 7.31
C THR A 198 -13.63 -21.08 8.34
N GLU A 199 -12.34 -21.03 8.67
CA GLU A 199 -11.78 -21.80 9.78
C GLU A 199 -12.43 -21.41 11.13
N SER A 200 -12.67 -20.11 11.38
CA SER A 200 -13.33 -19.63 12.60
C SER A 200 -14.84 -19.98 12.67
N ASP A 201 -15.56 -19.93 11.56
CA ASP A 201 -16.98 -20.29 11.45
C ASP A 201 -17.16 -21.82 11.54
N MET A 202 -16.24 -22.60 10.95
CA MET A 202 -16.18 -24.06 11.10
C MET A 202 -15.84 -24.45 12.56
N ALA A 203 -14.92 -23.75 13.21
CA ALA A 203 -14.61 -23.97 14.63
C ALA A 203 -15.81 -23.63 15.54
N GLY A 204 -16.54 -22.55 15.24
CA GLY A 204 -17.77 -22.17 15.96
C GLY A 204 -18.90 -23.21 15.83
N GLN A 205 -19.04 -23.82 14.65
CA GLN A 205 -20.04 -24.89 14.43
C GLN A 205 -19.66 -26.23 15.06
N MET A 206 -18.37 -26.58 15.16
CA MET A 206 -17.95 -27.82 15.83
C MET A 206 -18.20 -27.80 17.35
N THR A 207 -18.20 -26.63 17.98
CA THR A 207 -18.42 -26.51 19.45
C THR A 207 -19.89 -26.66 19.88
N THR A 208 -20.86 -26.55 18.97
CA THR A 208 -22.29 -26.63 19.28
C THR A 208 -22.94 -27.98 18.98
N GLN A 209 -22.25 -28.90 18.29
CA GLN A 209 -22.76 -30.27 18.04
C GLN A 209 -22.34 -31.32 19.08
N THR A 210 -21.60 -30.96 20.13
CA THR A 210 -21.16 -31.93 21.18
C THR A 210 -22.00 -31.89 22.47
N LEU A 211 -23.10 -31.11 22.51
CA LEU A 211 -24.01 -31.04 23.65
C LEU A 211 -25.42 -31.54 23.28
N GLY A 212 -25.48 -32.77 22.76
CA GLY A 212 -26.72 -33.49 22.51
C GLY A 212 -26.56 -34.97 22.83
N PHE A 213 -27.23 -35.41 23.90
CA PHE A 213 -27.53 -36.79 24.28
C PHE A 213 -26.42 -37.61 24.96
N SER A 214 -26.42 -37.54 26.30
CA SER A 214 -26.30 -38.74 27.14
C SER A 214 -26.95 -38.48 28.50
N GLN A 215 -28.24 -38.80 28.61
CA GLN A 215 -28.81 -39.31 29.85
C GLN A 215 -29.62 -40.55 29.51
N THR A 216 -29.14 -41.67 30.08
CA THR A 216 -29.75 -42.99 30.20
C THR A 216 -31.15 -42.96 30.80
#